data_AF-A0A955BZM7-F1
#
_entry.id   AF-A0A955BZM7-F1
#
_cell.length_a   1.000
_cell.length_b   1.000
_cell.length_c   1.000
_cell.angle_alpha   90.00
_cell.angle_beta   90.00
_cell.angle_gamma   90.00
#
_symmetry.space_group_name_H-M   'P 1'
#
loop_
_entity.id
_entity.type
_entity.pdbx_description
1 polymer ?
#
loop_
_entity_poly.entity_id
_entity_poly.type
_entity_poly.pdbx_seq_one_letter_code
_entity_poly.pdbx_strand_id
1 'polypeptide(L)' 'GKTRESLGLTGKEVFELPDFTESMKPQMRMRVIATDPQSGKKTEFFADSRIDTPVEVEYFRNGGVLQTVLRKLAK' A
#
# COMPACT_ATOMS: atom_id res chain seq x y z
N GLY A 1 15.19 3.66 -6.87
CA GLY A 1 14.32 3.53 -5.68
C GLY A 1 15.17 3.43 -4.43
N LYS A 2 14.57 3.52 -3.24
CA LYS A 2 15.25 3.18 -1.99
C LYS A 2 15.12 1.67 -1.75
N THR A 3 16.14 1.05 -1.16
CA THR A 3 16.12 -0.38 -0.78
C THR A 3 16.01 -0.52 0.74
N ARG A 4 15.71 -1.75 1.21
CA ARG A 4 15.66 -2.05 2.65
C ARG A 4 16.98 -1.71 3.36
N GLU A 5 18.12 -1.95 2.70
CA GLU A 5 19.45 -1.69 3.26
C GLU A 5 19.69 -0.19 3.41
N SER A 6 19.33 0.60 2.38
CA SER A 6 19.46 2.06 2.42
C SER A 6 18.56 2.73 3.46
N LEU A 7 17.49 2.06 3.86
CA LEU A 7 16.53 2.51 4.88
C LEU A 7 16.81 1.91 6.27
N GLY A 8 17.75 0.96 6.37
CA GLY A 8 18.04 0.24 7.62
C GLY A 8 16.87 -0.62 8.11
N LEU A 9 16.01 -1.10 7.21
CA LEU A 9 14.86 -1.93 7.55
C LEU A 9 15.30 -3.39 7.76
N THR A 10 14.89 -3.94 8.88
CA THR A 10 15.19 -5.31 9.31
C THR A 10 14.09 -6.31 8.92
N GLY A 11 12.87 -5.81 8.65
CA GLY A 11 11.68 -6.62 8.41
C GLY A 11 10.89 -6.95 9.68
N LYS A 12 11.33 -6.43 10.85
CA LYS A 12 10.64 -6.56 12.14
C LYS A 12 9.79 -5.35 12.49
N GLU A 13 9.82 -4.32 11.66
CA GLU A 13 9.10 -3.08 11.89
C GLU A 13 7.59 -3.28 11.72
N VAL A 14 6.80 -2.48 12.44
CA VAL A 14 5.38 -2.29 12.17
C VAL A 14 5.24 -1.18 11.13
N PHE A 15 4.54 -1.48 10.04
CA PHE A 15 4.37 -0.55 8.92
C PHE A 15 2.97 0.08 8.93
N GLU A 16 2.94 1.40 8.93
CA GLU A 16 1.72 2.19 8.79
C GLU A 16 1.70 2.86 7.41
N LEU A 17 0.54 2.80 6.75
CA LEU A 17 0.31 3.35 5.42
C LEU A 17 -0.81 4.41 5.50
N PRO A 18 -0.54 5.62 6.01
CA PRO A 18 -1.59 6.62 6.27
C PRO A 18 -2.33 7.06 5.00
N ASP A 19 -1.68 6.94 3.84
CA ASP A 19 -2.25 7.34 2.55
C ASP A 19 -3.02 6.18 1.85
N PHE A 20 -3.06 5.00 2.46
CA PHE A 20 -3.77 3.82 1.93
C PHE A 20 -5.27 3.92 2.24
N THR A 21 -6.01 4.50 1.30
CA THR A 21 -7.44 4.81 1.46
C THR A 21 -8.24 4.45 0.19
N GLU A 22 -9.56 4.51 0.24
CA GLU A 22 -10.42 4.30 -0.95
C GLU A 22 -10.16 5.30 -2.09
N SER A 23 -9.54 6.45 -1.77
CA SER A 23 -9.18 7.50 -2.73
C SER A 23 -7.91 7.21 -3.55
N MET A 24 -7.36 6.00 -3.44
CA MET A 24 -6.24 5.50 -4.23
C MET A 24 -6.39 5.78 -5.73
N LYS A 25 -5.29 6.25 -6.33
CA LYS A 25 -5.14 6.48 -7.78
C LYS A 25 -4.09 5.51 -8.34
N PRO A 26 -4.10 5.25 -9.66
CA PRO A 26 -3.04 4.47 -10.28
C PRO A 26 -1.66 5.10 -10.02
N GLN A 27 -0.67 4.26 -9.71
CA GLN A 27 0.72 4.65 -9.47
C GLN A 27 0.92 5.73 -8.40
N MET A 28 -0.02 5.83 -7.44
CA MET A 28 0.06 6.82 -6.38
C MET A 28 1.27 6.59 -5.49
N ARG A 29 2.03 7.66 -5.25
CA ARG A 29 3.12 7.67 -4.28
C ARG A 29 2.54 7.79 -2.86
N MET A 30 2.87 6.84 -2.01
CA MET A 30 2.32 6.70 -0.67
C MET A 30 3.42 6.85 0.39
N ARG A 31 3.07 7.49 1.52
CA ARG A 31 3.93 7.48 2.71
C ARG A 31 3.84 6.13 3.42
N VAL A 32 4.99 5.71 3.92
CA VAL A 32 5.19 4.52 4.73
C VAL A 32 5.94 4.92 5.98
N ILE A 33 5.38 4.58 7.14
CA ILE A 33 6.02 4.80 8.43
C ILE A 33 6.37 3.41 8.98
N ALA A 34 7.66 3.12 9.09
CA ALA A 34 8.16 1.89 9.69
C ALA A 34 8.61 2.18 11.13
N THR A 35 7.96 1.53 12.11
CA THR A 35 8.30 1.67 13.53
C THR A 35 8.95 0.39 14.03
N ASP A 36 10.18 0.49 14.51
CA ASP A 36 10.85 -0.60 15.22
C ASP A 36 10.18 -0.82 16.59
N PRO A 37 9.61 -2.00 16.86
CA PRO A 37 8.89 -2.26 18.10
C PRO A 37 9.80 -2.38 19.34
N GLN A 38 11.10 -2.63 19.16
CA GLN A 38 12.06 -2.75 20.26
C GLN A 38 12.70 -1.41 20.61
N SER A 39 13.11 -0.64 19.60
CA SER A 39 13.78 0.65 19.82
C SER A 39 12.85 1.86 19.79
N GLY A 40 11.63 1.71 19.26
CA GLY A 40 10.70 2.81 19.00
C GLY A 40 11.12 3.71 17.84
N LYS A 41 12.23 3.41 17.16
CA LYS A 41 12.73 4.20 16.04
C LYS A 41 11.72 4.20 14.89
N LYS A 42 11.36 5.39 14.43
CA LYS A 42 10.50 5.60 13.26
C LYS A 42 11.32 5.96 12.03
N THR A 43 11.04 5.29 10.92
CA THR A 43 11.63 5.58 9.61
C THR A 43 10.50 5.87 8.63
N GLU A 44 10.41 7.12 8.18
CA GLU A 44 9.42 7.54 7.19
C GLU A 44 10.04 7.58 5.79
N PHE A 45 9.35 7.01 4.81
CA PHE A 45 9.75 7.04 3.42
C PHE A 45 8.53 6.96 2.50
N PHE A 46 8.76 7.22 1.21
CA PHE A 46 7.73 7.11 0.19
C PHE A 46 7.95 5.86 -0.66
N ALA A 47 6.86 5.17 -0.99
CA ALA A 47 6.83 4.03 -1.91
C ALA A 47 5.79 4.29 -3.02
N ASP A 48 6.05 3.76 -4.21
CA ASP A 48 5.11 3.86 -5.33
C ASP A 48 4.13 2.68 -5.29
N SER A 49 2.83 2.96 -5.29
CA SER A 49 1.80 1.91 -5.40
C SER A 49 1.87 1.24 -6.77
N ARG A 50 1.81 -0.09 -6.80
CA ARG A 50 1.81 -0.89 -8.03
C ARG A 50 0.42 -1.24 -8.54
N ILE A 51 -0.59 -0.49 -8.10
CA ILE A 51 -1.89 -0.45 -8.77
C ILE A 51 -1.69 0.40 -10.02
N ASP A 52 -1.46 -0.24 -11.15
CA ASP A 52 -0.97 0.39 -12.38
C ASP A 52 -2.11 0.91 -13.26
N THR A 53 -3.32 0.34 -13.14
CA THR A 53 -4.46 0.68 -14.01
C THR A 53 -5.70 1.13 -13.23
N PRO A 54 -6.62 1.90 -13.85
CA PRO A 54 -7.91 2.24 -13.23
C PRO A 54 -8.76 1.03 -12.88
N VAL A 55 -8.64 -0.06 -13.65
CA VAL A 55 -9.36 -1.32 -13.41
C VAL A 55 -8.86 -2.00 -12.14
N GLU A 56 -7.55 -1.99 -11.90
CA GLU A 56 -6.99 -2.52 -10.65
C GLU A 56 -7.39 -1.69 -9.42
N VAL A 57 -7.59 -0.37 -9.57
CA VAL A 57 -8.18 0.46 -8.50
C VAL A 57 -9.61 0.00 -8.19
N GLU A 58 -10.41 -0.34 -9.21
CA GLU A 58 -11.76 -0.89 -9.01
C GLU A 58 -11.70 -2.23 -8.28
N TYR A 59 -10.77 -3.11 -8.66
CA TYR A 59 -10.56 -4.39 -7.97
C TYR A 59 -10.16 -4.19 -6.52
N PHE A 60 -9.22 -3.28 -6.26
CA PHE A 60 -8.78 -2.92 -4.92
C PHE A 60 -9.95 -2.47 -4.05
N ARG A 61 -10.77 -1.52 -4.53
CA ARG A 61 -11.94 -1.01 -3.80
C ARG A 61 -12.99 -2.08 -3.53
N ASN A 62 -13.15 -3.04 -4.43
CA ASN A 62 -14.11 -4.13 -4.24
C ASN A 62 -13.58 -5.27 -3.37
N GLY A 63 -12.34 -5.20 -2.87
CA GLY A 63 -11.73 -6.29 -2.11
C GLY A 63 -11.28 -7.47 -2.98
N GLY A 64 -11.10 -7.25 -4.28
CA GLY A 64 -10.55 -8.21 -5.23
C GLY A 64 -11.31 -8.32 -6.55
N VAL A 65 -10.69 -9.01 -7.51
CA VAL A 65 -11.27 -9.26 -8.84
C VAL A 65 -12.54 -10.09 -8.78
N LEU A 66 -12.56 -11.15 -7.95
CA LEU A 66 -13.73 -12.03 -7.81
C LEU A 66 -14.95 -11.24 -7.32
N GLN A 67 -14.77 -10.43 -6.27
CA GLN A 67 -15.84 -9.60 -5.72
C GLN A 67 -16.35 -8.58 -6.75
N THR A 68 -15.44 -8.00 -7.54
CA THR A 68 -15.81 -7.09 -8.64
C THR A 68 -16.70 -7.79 -9.68
N VAL A 69 -16.32 -8.99 -10.10
CA VAL A 69 -17.07 -9.76 -11.11
C VAL A 69 -18.43 -10.18 -10.56
N LEU A 70 -18.50 -10.72 -9.35
CA LEU A 70 -19.76 -11.12 -8.73
C LEU A 70 -20.74 -9.94 -8.60
N ARG A 71 -20.25 -8.76 -8.18
CA ARG A 71 -21.07 -7.53 -8.11
C ARG A 71 -21.54 -7.05 -9.48
N LYS A 72 -20.77 -7.28 -10.55
CA LYS A 72 -21.16 -6.94 -11.93
C LYS A 72 -22.21 -7.89 -12.49
N LEU A 73 -22.21 -9.17 -12.10
CA LEU A 73 -23.20 -10.17 -12.52
C LEU A 73 -24.51 -10.11 -11.74
N ALA A 74 -24.47 -9.61 -10.49
CA ALA A 74 -25.67 -9.41 -9.67
C ALA A 74 -26.44 -8.12 -10.05
N LYS A 75 -25.92 -7.32 -10.98
CA LYS A 75 -26.60 -6.21 -11.63
C LYS A 75 -27.27 -6.68 -12.91
#